data_AF-A0A9C9YT86-F1
#
_entry.id   AF-A0A9C9YT86-F1
#
_cell.length_a   1.000
_cell.length_b   1.000
_cell.length_c   1.000
_cell.angle_alpha   90.00
_cell.angle_beta   90.00
_cell.angle_gamma   90.00
#
_symmetry.space_group_name_H-M   'P 1'
#
loop_
_entity.id
_entity.type
_entity.pdbx_description
1 polymer ?
#
loop_
_entity_poly.entity_id
_entity_poly.type
_entity_poly.pdbx_seq_one_letter_code
_entity_poly.pdbx_strand_id
1 'polypeptide(L)'
;MTKKALWVSLAIAAPLTSHAAFMDADWAKKACDAWNADATLTSKLGGDAWAAHDGGRGYKLIQIYREGCGEGSRIQLVIANQDGKARCVSGGAPDGKAFDKKYDYLMHATDDHWTCMGAGKFGCGAMGAMTTGKLKFTGPKMEAMGVMGPFNRFLKLTGQIGGEKGACQ
;
A
#
# COMPACT_ATOMS: atom_id res chain seq x y z
N MET A 1 33.23 -14.46 -60.09
CA MET A 1 33.40 -13.33 -59.15
C MET A 1 32.22 -13.34 -58.17
N THR A 2 32.45 -13.78 -56.94
CA THR A 2 31.40 -14.13 -55.96
C THR A 2 31.05 -12.91 -55.11
N LYS A 3 29.81 -12.42 -55.19
CA LYS A 3 29.30 -11.31 -54.36
C LYS A 3 29.09 -11.79 -52.92
N LYS A 4 29.89 -11.29 -51.98
CA LYS A 4 29.66 -11.48 -50.54
C LYS A 4 28.53 -10.54 -50.09
N ALA A 5 27.39 -11.09 -49.71
CA ALA A 5 26.36 -10.35 -49.00
C ALA A 5 26.72 -10.30 -47.51
N LEU A 6 27.02 -9.11 -46.98
CA LEU A 6 27.12 -8.90 -45.54
C LEU A 6 25.70 -8.77 -44.97
N TRP A 7 25.36 -9.68 -44.06
CA TRP A 7 24.17 -9.60 -43.23
C TRP A 7 24.51 -8.81 -41.97
N VAL A 8 23.89 -7.64 -41.78
CA VAL A 8 23.95 -6.89 -40.54
C VAL A 8 22.83 -7.38 -39.64
N SER A 9 23.17 -8.07 -38.55
CA SER A 9 22.21 -8.47 -37.52
C SER A 9 21.89 -7.25 -36.64
N LEU A 10 20.65 -6.77 -36.72
CA LEU A 10 20.13 -5.72 -35.84
C LEU A 10 19.76 -6.36 -34.49
N ALA A 11 20.52 -6.08 -33.44
CA ALA A 11 20.18 -6.51 -32.08
C ALA A 11 19.01 -5.66 -31.55
N ILE A 12 17.84 -6.28 -31.40
CA ILE A 12 16.68 -5.65 -30.76
C ILE A 12 16.93 -5.67 -29.24
N ALA A 13 17.26 -4.52 -28.66
CA ALA A 13 17.28 -4.36 -27.21
C ALA A 13 15.83 -4.37 -26.70
N ALA A 14 15.40 -5.46 -26.08
CA ALA A 14 14.12 -5.50 -25.38
C ALA A 14 14.18 -4.56 -24.16
N PRO A 15 13.17 -3.70 -23.93
CA PRO A 15 13.12 -2.91 -22.71
C PRO A 15 13.04 -3.85 -21.51
N LEU A 16 13.97 -3.70 -20.57
CA LEU A 16 13.83 -4.28 -19.24
C LEU A 16 12.59 -3.66 -18.61
N THR A 17 11.48 -4.36 -18.63
CA THR A 17 10.35 -4.06 -17.75
C THR A 17 10.84 -4.25 -16.33
N SER A 18 11.26 -3.16 -15.69
CA SER A 18 11.41 -3.09 -14.24
C SER A 18 10.06 -3.48 -13.66
N HIS A 19 9.94 -4.67 -13.08
CA HIS A 19 8.78 -4.99 -12.28
C HIS A 19 8.70 -3.94 -11.17
N ALA A 20 7.52 -3.32 -11.00
CA ALA A 20 7.33 -2.32 -9.96
C ALA A 20 7.66 -2.96 -8.60
N ALA A 21 8.50 -2.29 -7.80
CA ALA A 21 8.92 -2.84 -6.54
C ALA A 21 7.74 -2.79 -5.56
N PHE A 22 7.63 -3.81 -4.73
CA PHE A 22 6.56 -3.86 -3.74
C PHE A 22 6.76 -2.74 -2.70
N MET A 23 5.72 -1.92 -2.53
CA MET A 23 5.70 -0.77 -1.62
C MET A 23 6.76 0.30 -1.92
N ASP A 24 7.03 0.57 -3.20
CA ASP A 24 7.69 1.80 -3.64
C ASP A 24 6.68 2.94 -3.94
N ALA A 25 7.18 4.10 -4.35
CA ALA A 25 6.34 5.26 -4.65
C ALA A 25 5.40 5.07 -5.87
N ASP A 26 5.69 4.16 -6.80
CA ASP A 26 4.81 3.86 -7.94
C ASP A 26 3.76 2.82 -7.58
N TRP A 27 4.13 1.85 -6.75
CA TRP A 27 3.21 0.94 -6.09
C TRP A 27 2.17 1.70 -5.27
N ALA A 28 2.58 2.74 -4.55
CA ALA A 28 1.68 3.56 -3.75
C ALA A 28 0.62 4.29 -4.61
N LYS A 29 0.98 4.75 -5.82
CA LYS A 29 0.01 5.31 -6.77
C LYS A 29 -1.03 4.26 -7.17
N LYS A 30 -0.56 3.07 -7.57
CA LYS A 30 -1.44 1.93 -7.91
C LYS A 30 -2.33 1.52 -6.73
N ALA A 31 -1.81 1.58 -5.51
CA ALA A 31 -2.57 1.30 -4.30
C ALA A 31 -3.67 2.34 -4.05
N CYS A 32 -3.40 3.61 -4.35
CA CYS A 32 -4.38 4.69 -4.27
C CYS A 32 -5.52 4.48 -5.28
N ASP A 33 -5.19 4.13 -6.53
CA ASP A 33 -6.17 3.82 -7.56
C ASP A 33 -7.01 2.60 -7.19
N ALA A 34 -6.36 1.53 -6.75
CA ALA A 34 -7.02 0.30 -6.33
C ALA A 34 -7.90 0.50 -5.09
N TRP A 35 -7.50 1.36 -4.15
CA TRP A 35 -8.34 1.79 -3.03
C TRP A 35 -9.63 2.45 -3.53
N ASN A 36 -9.51 3.38 -4.47
CA ASN A 36 -10.65 4.13 -5.00
C ASN A 36 -11.62 3.27 -5.82
N ALA A 37 -11.12 2.19 -6.44
CA ALA A 37 -11.91 1.19 -7.13
C ALA A 37 -12.60 0.19 -6.18
N ASP A 38 -12.22 0.17 -4.90
CA ASP A 38 -12.77 -0.77 -3.93
C ASP A 38 -13.97 -0.18 -3.19
N ALA A 39 -15.16 -0.70 -3.49
CA ALA A 39 -16.39 -0.29 -2.82
C ALA A 39 -16.35 -0.52 -1.30
N THR A 40 -15.68 -1.57 -0.80
CA THR A 40 -15.59 -1.84 0.64
C THR A 40 -14.76 -0.77 1.33
N LEU A 41 -13.61 -0.41 0.76
CA LEU A 41 -12.74 0.62 1.32
C LEU A 41 -13.41 1.99 1.26
N THR A 42 -13.94 2.36 0.10
CA THR A 42 -14.50 3.71 -0.10
C THR A 42 -15.79 3.94 0.67
N SER A 43 -16.69 2.95 0.78
CA SER A 43 -17.98 3.13 1.48
C SER A 43 -17.91 2.87 2.97
N LYS A 44 -17.25 1.79 3.42
CA LYS A 44 -17.27 1.40 4.83
C LYS A 44 -16.27 2.14 5.71
N LEU A 45 -15.35 2.88 5.10
CA LEU A 45 -14.44 3.78 5.81
C LEU A 45 -14.82 5.26 5.62
N GLY A 46 -15.82 5.56 4.78
CA GLY A 46 -16.29 6.92 4.53
C GLY A 46 -17.24 7.44 5.61
N GLY A 47 -17.61 8.71 5.49
CA GLY A 47 -18.47 9.39 6.46
C GLY A 47 -17.86 9.36 7.86
N ASP A 48 -18.71 9.20 8.86
CA ASP A 48 -18.35 9.18 10.28
C ASP A 48 -17.75 7.84 10.75
N ALA A 49 -17.42 6.91 9.83
CA ALA A 49 -16.89 5.61 10.20
C ALA A 49 -15.40 5.64 10.56
N TRP A 50 -14.60 6.33 9.74
CA TRP A 50 -13.14 6.36 9.91
C TRP A 50 -12.50 7.59 9.25
N ALA A 51 -12.81 7.85 7.98
CA ALA A 51 -12.15 8.89 7.20
C ALA A 51 -12.38 10.30 7.75
N ALA A 52 -13.57 10.58 8.32
CA ALA A 52 -13.86 11.86 8.96
C ALA A 52 -13.17 12.03 10.34
N HIS A 53 -12.63 10.97 10.93
CA HIS A 53 -11.89 11.05 12.20
C HIS A 53 -10.44 11.52 11.97
N ASP A 54 -10.29 12.64 11.28
CA ASP A 54 -9.01 13.18 10.81
C ASP A 54 -8.43 14.27 11.70
N GLY A 55 -9.11 14.61 12.80
CA GLY A 55 -8.72 15.69 13.71
C GLY A 55 -9.00 17.09 13.16
N GLY A 56 -9.89 17.22 12.18
CA GLY A 56 -10.19 18.48 11.48
C GLY A 56 -9.19 18.84 10.39
N ARG A 57 -8.28 17.92 10.03
CA ARG A 57 -7.24 18.14 9.01
C ARG A 57 -7.75 17.94 7.59
N GLY A 58 -8.90 17.28 7.42
CA GLY A 58 -9.45 16.90 6.13
C GLY A 58 -8.78 15.68 5.48
N TYR A 59 -7.86 15.02 6.18
CA TYR A 59 -7.17 13.82 5.70
C TYR A 59 -6.65 12.94 6.83
N LYS A 60 -6.55 11.64 6.54
CA LYS A 60 -5.79 10.66 7.31
C LYS A 60 -4.63 10.15 6.46
N LEU A 61 -3.52 9.85 7.12
CA LEU A 61 -2.35 9.24 6.49
C LEU A 61 -2.34 7.75 6.79
N ILE A 62 -2.11 6.95 5.77
CA ILE A 62 -1.69 5.56 5.91
C ILE A 62 -0.25 5.48 5.41
N GLN A 63 0.70 5.30 6.32
CA GLN A 63 2.09 5.05 5.99
C GLN A 63 2.41 3.57 6.12
N ILE A 64 3.11 3.00 5.15
CA ILE A 64 3.50 1.58 5.18
C ILE A 64 4.95 1.40 4.73
N TYR A 65 5.63 0.40 5.27
CA TYR A 65 6.96 0.01 4.80
C TYR A 65 7.27 -1.47 5.03
N ARG A 66 8.29 -1.96 4.32
CA ARG A 66 8.88 -3.30 4.52
C ARG A 66 10.01 -3.18 5.53
N GLU A 67 10.03 -4.02 6.56
CA GLU A 67 11.06 -3.95 7.60
C GLU A 67 12.48 -4.11 7.03
N GLY A 68 12.66 -4.95 6.01
CA GLY A 68 13.95 -5.13 5.33
C GLY A 68 14.48 -3.88 4.61
N CYS A 69 13.61 -2.90 4.32
CA CYS A 69 13.99 -1.62 3.71
C CYS A 69 14.07 -0.47 4.72
N GLY A 70 13.65 -0.69 5.96
CA GLY A 70 13.69 0.30 7.03
C GLY A 70 12.62 1.39 6.91
N GLU A 71 12.46 2.15 8.00
CA GLU A 71 11.43 3.19 8.11
C GLU A 71 11.62 4.34 7.09
N GLY A 72 12.85 4.54 6.60
CA GLY A 72 13.17 5.54 5.58
C GLY A 72 12.50 5.29 4.23
N SER A 73 12.16 4.03 3.93
CA SER A 73 11.54 3.65 2.65
C SER A 73 10.02 3.74 2.66
N ARG A 74 9.42 4.33 3.71
CA ARG A 74 7.96 4.33 3.86
C ARG A 74 7.28 5.02 2.69
N ILE A 75 6.14 4.48 2.27
CA ILE A 75 5.23 5.16 1.35
C ILE A 75 4.04 5.68 2.14
N GLN A 76 3.28 6.58 1.52
CA GLN A 76 2.13 7.24 2.11
C GLN A 76 0.94 7.19 1.16
N LEU A 77 -0.22 6.85 1.70
CA LEU A 77 -1.53 7.13 1.10
C LEU A 77 -2.20 8.24 1.92
N VAL A 78 -2.75 9.22 1.23
CA VAL A 78 -3.54 10.31 1.83
C VAL A 78 -5.00 10.01 1.54
N ILE A 79 -5.78 9.76 2.59
CA ILE A 79 -7.21 9.44 2.47
C ILE A 79 -8.03 10.61 3.00
N ALA A 80 -8.97 11.11 2.21
CA ALA A 80 -9.90 12.16 2.59
C ALA A 80 -11.34 11.64 2.58
N ASN A 81 -12.18 12.17 3.46
CA ASN A 81 -13.63 11.95 3.37
C ASN A 81 -14.22 12.90 2.32
N GLN A 82 -14.61 12.38 1.15
CA GLN A 82 -15.22 13.15 0.07
C GLN A 82 -16.58 12.55 -0.25
N ASP A 83 -17.64 13.35 -0.15
CA ASP A 83 -19.03 12.93 -0.39
C ASP A 83 -19.43 11.67 0.40
N GLY A 84 -19.01 11.60 1.66
CA GLY A 84 -19.25 10.45 2.54
C GLY A 84 -18.45 9.20 2.18
N LYS A 85 -17.41 9.30 1.33
CA LYS A 85 -16.54 8.19 0.93
C LYS A 85 -15.09 8.45 1.34
N ALA A 86 -14.40 7.39 1.77
CA ALA A 86 -12.97 7.41 2.01
C ALA A 86 -12.23 7.35 0.67
N ARG A 87 -11.81 8.50 0.13
CA ARG A 87 -11.10 8.61 -1.14
C ARG A 87 -9.60 8.74 -0.92
N CYS A 88 -8.83 7.89 -1.57
CA CYS A 88 -7.40 8.12 -1.66
C CYS A 88 -7.16 9.27 -2.65
N VAL A 89 -6.60 10.38 -2.16
CA VAL A 89 -6.36 11.59 -2.96
C VAL A 89 -4.90 11.72 -3.39
N SER A 90 -4.00 10.95 -2.79
CA SER A 90 -2.59 10.87 -3.17
C SER A 90 -1.97 9.57 -2.67
N GLY A 91 -1.07 9.00 -3.46
CA GLY A 91 -0.25 7.84 -3.10
C GLY A 91 1.17 8.02 -3.62
N GLY A 92 2.18 7.87 -2.77
CA GLY A 92 3.58 8.07 -3.15
C GLY A 92 4.54 8.03 -1.96
N ALA A 93 5.69 8.69 -2.11
CA ALA A 93 6.56 8.99 -0.96
C ALA A 93 5.86 9.99 0.00
N PRO A 94 6.26 10.06 1.28
CA PRO A 94 5.76 11.06 2.21
C PRO A 94 5.94 12.49 1.67
N ASP A 95 4.87 13.26 1.69
CA ASP A 95 4.77 14.60 1.10
C ASP A 95 5.03 15.74 2.10
N GLY A 96 5.57 15.41 3.28
CA GLY A 96 5.83 16.37 4.36
C GLY A 96 4.62 16.65 5.26
N LYS A 97 3.43 16.08 4.99
CA LYS A 97 2.31 16.13 5.94
C LYS A 97 2.71 15.49 7.28
N ALA A 98 2.40 16.18 8.38
CA ALA A 98 2.72 15.68 9.71
C ALA A 98 1.87 14.44 10.05
N PHE A 99 2.56 13.36 10.44
CA PHE A 99 1.93 12.15 10.98
C PHE A 99 1.48 12.38 12.42
N ASP A 100 0.22 12.10 12.72
CA ASP A 100 -0.34 12.13 14.06
C ASP A 100 -0.91 10.76 14.42
N LYS A 101 -0.24 10.04 15.33
CA LYS A 101 -0.64 8.69 15.78
C LYS A 101 -2.03 8.62 16.43
N LYS A 102 -2.67 9.74 16.75
CA LYS A 102 -4.07 9.76 17.24
C LYS A 102 -5.07 9.50 16.12
N TYR A 103 -4.70 9.80 14.88
CA TYR A 103 -5.59 9.75 13.72
C TYR A 103 -5.02 8.85 12.61
N ASP A 104 -3.70 8.86 12.41
CA ASP A 104 -3.02 8.24 11.29
C ASP A 104 -2.53 6.83 11.60
N TYR A 105 -2.34 6.03 10.55
CA TYR A 105 -1.97 4.63 10.62
C TYR A 105 -0.58 4.45 10.03
N LEU A 106 0.35 3.91 10.82
CA LEU A 106 1.64 3.42 10.35
C LEU A 106 1.69 1.91 10.51
N MET A 107 2.03 1.22 9.43
CA MET A 107 2.10 -0.24 9.37
C MET A 107 3.42 -0.73 8.79
N HIS A 108 4.01 -1.75 9.41
CA HIS A 108 5.16 -2.42 8.84
C HIS A 108 5.21 -3.89 9.21
N ALA A 109 5.89 -4.65 8.36
CA ALA A 109 6.08 -6.08 8.52
C ALA A 109 7.25 -6.55 7.65
N THR A 110 7.69 -7.79 7.87
CA THR A 110 8.59 -8.51 6.95
C THR A 110 7.87 -8.83 5.64
N ASP A 111 8.64 -9.12 4.59
CA ASP A 111 8.11 -9.47 3.27
C ASP A 111 7.24 -10.73 3.28
N ASP A 112 7.61 -11.72 4.11
CA ASP A 112 6.82 -12.93 4.34
C ASP A 112 5.48 -12.62 5.00
N HIS A 113 5.46 -11.74 6.00
CA HIS A 113 4.25 -11.34 6.67
C HIS A 113 3.34 -10.51 5.76
N TRP A 114 3.89 -9.58 4.98
CA TRP A 114 3.14 -8.86 3.95
C TRP A 114 2.54 -9.81 2.91
N THR A 115 3.29 -10.82 2.48
CA THR A 115 2.81 -11.84 1.54
C THR A 115 1.69 -12.69 2.14
N CYS A 116 1.84 -13.11 3.40
CA CYS A 116 0.82 -13.82 4.17
C CYS A 116 -0.47 -12.98 4.26
N MET A 117 -0.38 -11.72 4.69
CA MET A 117 -1.51 -10.81 4.82
C MET A 117 -2.19 -10.51 3.48
N GLY A 118 -1.41 -10.25 2.44
CA GLY A 118 -1.89 -10.03 1.07
C GLY A 118 -2.68 -11.21 0.51
N ALA A 119 -2.29 -12.45 0.86
CA ALA A 119 -3.01 -13.65 0.46
C ALA A 119 -4.31 -13.86 1.26
N GLY A 120 -4.44 -13.25 2.44
CA GLY A 120 -5.65 -13.34 3.25
C GLY A 120 -5.98 -14.74 3.79
N LYS A 121 -4.98 -15.63 3.90
CA LYS A 121 -5.11 -17.01 4.40
C LYS A 121 -5.45 -17.05 5.90
N PHE A 122 -5.91 -18.20 6.40
CA PHE A 122 -6.16 -18.40 7.84
C PHE A 122 -4.88 -18.11 8.66
N GLY A 123 -5.01 -17.35 9.76
CA GLY A 123 -3.85 -16.88 10.56
C GLY A 123 -3.03 -15.74 9.93
N CYS A 124 -3.44 -15.25 8.76
CA CYS A 124 -2.83 -14.13 8.04
C CYS A 124 -3.77 -12.92 7.88
N GLY A 125 -5.03 -12.99 8.29
CA GLY A 125 -5.91 -11.81 8.25
C GLY A 125 -5.50 -10.73 9.26
N ALA A 126 -6.00 -9.51 9.10
CA ALA A 126 -5.65 -8.34 9.92
C ALA A 126 -5.65 -8.62 11.43
N MET A 127 -6.70 -9.27 11.94
CA MET A 127 -6.80 -9.60 13.35
C MET A 127 -5.67 -10.54 13.80
N GLY A 128 -5.45 -11.64 13.07
CA GLY A 128 -4.38 -12.60 13.38
C GLY A 128 -2.99 -11.98 13.25
N ALA A 129 -2.78 -11.13 12.25
CA ALA A 129 -1.49 -10.47 12.03
C ALA A 129 -1.16 -9.46 13.13
N MET A 130 -2.15 -8.70 13.61
CA MET A 130 -1.96 -7.77 14.73
C MET A 130 -1.78 -8.49 16.06
N THR A 131 -2.55 -9.55 16.36
CA THR A 131 -2.45 -10.26 17.64
C THR A 131 -1.16 -11.06 17.78
N THR A 132 -0.67 -11.64 16.68
CA THR A 132 0.60 -12.36 16.67
C THR A 132 1.81 -11.46 16.45
N GLY A 133 1.59 -10.14 16.26
CA GLY A 133 2.65 -9.16 16.04
C GLY A 133 3.37 -9.29 14.70
N LYS A 134 2.78 -10.00 13.73
CA LYS A 134 3.25 -10.09 12.34
C LYS A 134 3.10 -8.75 11.61
N LEU A 135 2.03 -8.03 11.91
CA LEU A 135 1.83 -6.64 11.52
C LEU A 135 2.16 -5.75 12.72
N LYS A 136 3.15 -4.89 12.57
CA LYS A 136 3.40 -3.80 13.52
C LYS A 136 2.52 -2.63 13.14
N PHE A 137 1.78 -2.13 14.11
CA PHE A 137 0.79 -1.08 13.91
C PHE A 137 0.97 0.03 14.94
N THR A 138 1.09 1.25 14.44
CA THR A 138 1.07 2.49 15.22
C THR A 138 -0.10 3.35 14.76
N GLY A 139 -0.97 3.74 15.68
CA GLY A 139 -2.21 4.46 15.39
C GLY A 139 -3.27 4.20 16.46
N PRO A 140 -4.51 4.72 16.29
CA PRO A 140 -5.62 4.50 17.21
C PRO A 140 -6.15 3.06 17.09
N LYS A 141 -5.54 2.12 17.83
CA LYS A 141 -5.86 0.68 17.73
C LYS A 141 -7.36 0.38 17.90
N MET A 142 -8.05 1.06 18.82
CA MET A 142 -9.48 0.83 19.04
C MET A 142 -10.34 1.23 17.83
N GLU A 143 -9.98 2.33 17.16
CA GLU A 143 -10.63 2.73 15.90
C GLU A 143 -10.38 1.68 14.81
N ALA A 144 -9.13 1.23 14.65
CA ALA A 144 -8.76 0.18 13.70
C ALA A 144 -9.53 -1.13 13.95
N MET A 145 -9.74 -1.50 15.21
CA MET A 145 -10.58 -2.65 15.57
C MET A 145 -12.05 -2.45 15.20
N GLY A 146 -12.59 -1.23 15.31
CA GLY A 146 -13.96 -0.89 14.90
C GLY A 146 -14.21 -1.06 13.41
N VAL A 147 -13.18 -0.89 12.57
CA VAL A 147 -13.24 -1.05 11.11
C VAL A 147 -12.44 -2.25 10.59
N MET A 148 -12.35 -3.32 11.39
CA MET A 148 -11.53 -4.49 11.09
C MET A 148 -11.82 -5.14 9.72
N GLY A 149 -13.08 -5.16 9.29
CA GLY A 149 -13.47 -5.72 8.00
C GLY A 149 -12.80 -5.00 6.82
N PRO A 150 -13.05 -3.69 6.64
CA PRO A 150 -12.36 -2.87 5.64
C PRO A 150 -10.84 -2.83 5.82
N PHE A 151 -10.34 -2.79 7.06
CA PHE A 151 -8.90 -2.84 7.33
C PHE A 151 -8.26 -4.14 6.80
N ASN A 152 -8.91 -5.29 7.01
CA ASN A 152 -8.49 -6.57 6.42
C ASN A 152 -8.59 -6.57 4.89
N ARG A 153 -9.55 -5.85 4.30
CA ARG A 153 -9.61 -5.69 2.83
C ARG A 153 -8.40 -4.91 2.33
N PHE A 154 -7.99 -3.85 3.01
CA PHE A 154 -6.78 -3.11 2.65
C PHE A 154 -5.53 -4.00 2.68
N LEU A 155 -5.35 -4.81 3.72
CA LEU A 155 -4.22 -5.76 3.78
C LEU A 155 -4.24 -6.77 2.62
N LYS A 156 -5.42 -7.27 2.22
CA LYS A 156 -5.53 -8.14 1.04
C LYS A 156 -5.23 -7.40 -0.26
N LEU A 157 -5.65 -6.14 -0.36
CA LEU A 157 -5.38 -5.28 -1.52
C LEU A 157 -3.87 -5.18 -1.77
N THR A 158 -3.05 -5.12 -0.72
CA THR A 158 -1.59 -5.08 -0.90
C THR A 158 -1.07 -6.30 -1.67
N GLY A 159 -1.62 -7.48 -1.42
CA GLY A 159 -1.29 -8.71 -2.17
C GLY A 159 -1.82 -8.72 -3.60
N GLN A 160 -2.97 -8.10 -3.84
CA GLN A 160 -3.59 -8.02 -5.17
C GLN A 160 -2.83 -7.10 -6.12
N ILE A 161 -2.27 -6.00 -5.60
CA ILE A 161 -1.42 -5.10 -6.39
C ILE A 161 -0.11 -5.81 -6.77
N GLY A 162 0.38 -6.71 -5.91
CA GLY A 162 1.61 -7.46 -6.14
C GLY A 162 2.84 -6.55 -6.14
N GLY A 163 3.95 -7.03 -6.69
CA GLY A 163 5.23 -6.31 -6.76
C GLY A 163 6.39 -7.15 -6.28
N GLU A 164 7.59 -6.84 -6.78
CA GLU A 164 8.82 -7.57 -6.43
C GLU A 164 9.37 -7.12 -5.07
N LYS A 165 9.70 -8.10 -4.21
CA LYS A 165 10.23 -7.89 -2.85
C LYS A 165 11.74 -8.14 -2.77
N GLY A 166 12.49 -7.68 -3.79
CA GLY A 166 13.92 -7.93 -3.92
C GLY A 166 14.77 -6.73 -3.51
N ALA A 167 14.73 -5.67 -4.32
CA ALA A 167 15.44 -4.43 -4.02
C ALA A 167 14.61 -3.51 -3.10
N CYS A 168 15.30 -2.70 -2.30
CA CYS A 168 14.75 -1.50 -1.69
C CYS A 168 15.08 -0.32 -2.61
N GLN A 169 14.17 0.64 -2.70
CA GLN A 169 14.30 1.85 -3.52
C GLN A 169 14.43 3.08 -2.64
#